data_AF-A0A962UNC9-F1
#
_entry.id   AF-A0A962UNC9-F1
#
_cell.length_a   1.000
_cell.length_b   1.000
_cell.length_c   1.000
_cell.angle_alpha   90.00
_cell.angle_beta   90.00
_cell.angle_gamma   90.00
#
_symmetry.space_group_name_H-M   'P 1'
#
loop_
_entity.id
_entity.type
_entity.pdbx_description
1 polymer ?
#
loop_
_entity_poly.entity_id
_entity_poly.type
_entity_poly.pdbx_seq_one_letter_code
_entity_poly.pdbx_strand_id
1 'polypeptide(L)' 'LGLDADRFAQLLNAPETRQALADEVAQARRMGADSFPSLRLQLGDSFWPVPIDYTDIAPMRDTILGMFTV' A
#
# COMPACT_ATOMS: atom_id res chain seq x y z
N LEU A 1 17.53 -0.73 -13.65
CA LEU A 1 16.56 -1.84 -13.80
C LEU A 1 16.71 -2.62 -15.11
N GLY A 2 17.35 -2.08 -16.16
CA GLY A 2 17.65 -2.86 -17.38
C GLY A 2 16.40 -3.28 -18.17
N LEU A 3 15.31 -2.52 -18.05
CA LEU A 3 14.05 -2.82 -18.73
C LEU A 3 14.12 -2.44 -20.21
N ASP A 4 13.40 -3.20 -21.03
CA ASP A 4 13.10 -2.83 -22.42
C ASP A 4 12.24 -1.56 -22.44
N ALA A 5 12.78 -0.48 -23.01
CA ALA A 5 12.16 0.83 -22.99
C ALA A 5 10.85 0.88 -23.80
N ASP A 6 10.81 0.23 -24.97
CA ASP A 6 9.66 0.26 -25.85
C ASP A 6 8.52 -0.55 -25.24
N ARG A 7 8.84 -1.74 -24.72
CA ARG A 7 7.86 -2.57 -24.01
C ARG A 7 7.36 -1.88 -22.74
N PHE A 8 8.23 -1.22 -21.98
CA PHE A 8 7.84 -0.47 -20.80
C PHE A 8 6.89 0.67 -21.16
N ALA A 9 7.19 1.46 -22.20
CA ALA A 9 6.34 2.55 -22.64
C ALA A 9 4.96 2.06 -23.11
N GLN A 10 4.90 0.92 -23.81
CA GLN A 10 3.64 0.30 -24.20
C GLN A 10 2.80 -0.10 -22.98
N LEU A 11 3.41 -0.78 -22.00
CA LEU A 11 2.71 -1.21 -20.79
C LEU A 11 2.28 -0.02 -19.92
N LEU A 12 3.12 1.00 -19.76
CA LEU A 12 2.81 2.19 -18.98
C LEU A 12 1.59 2.93 -19.55
N ASN A 13 1.45 2.94 -20.87
CA ASN A 13 0.36 3.62 -21.56
C ASN A 13 -0.85 2.72 -21.86
N ALA A 14 -0.82 1.45 -21.49
CA ALA A 14 -1.93 0.53 -21.71
C ALA A 14 -3.17 0.98 -20.89
N PRO A 15 -4.39 0.89 -21.46
CA PRO A 15 -5.62 1.23 -20.73
C PRO A 15 -5.76 0.50 -19.39
N GLU A 16 -5.36 -0.77 -19.35
CA GLU A 16 -5.42 -1.64 -18.17
C GLU A 16 -4.53 -1.10 -17.04
N THR A 17 -3.33 -0.62 -17.39
CA THR A 17 -2.40 0.00 -16.42
C THR A 17 -2.97 1.29 -15.85
N ARG A 18 -3.64 2.11 -16.68
CA ARG A 18 -4.30 3.34 -16.20
C ARG A 18 -5.46 3.02 -15.27
N GLN A 19 -6.23 1.97 -15.57
CA GLN A 19 -7.33 1.53 -14.71
C GLN A 19 -6.80 1.01 -13.37
N ALA A 20 -5.77 0.16 -13.39
CA ALA A 20 -5.13 -0.33 -12.17
C ALA A 20 -4.62 0.83 -11.29
N LEU A 21 -3.97 1.83 -11.89
CA LEU A 21 -3.53 3.03 -11.15
C LEU A 21 -4.71 3.79 -10.52
N ALA A 22 -5.81 3.97 -11.26
CA ALA A 22 -7.00 4.64 -10.73
C ALA A 22 -7.62 3.88 -9.54
N ASP A 23 -7.66 2.55 -9.63
CA ASP A 23 -8.20 1.68 -8.58
C ASP A 23 -7.31 1.71 -7.32
N GLU A 24 -5.99 1.68 -7.49
CA GLU A 24 -5.01 1.80 -6.40
C GLU A 24 -5.09 3.17 -5.71
N VAL A 25 -5.18 4.26 -6.48
CA VAL A 25 -5.37 5.61 -5.91
C VAL A 25 -6.68 5.70 -5.12
N ALA A 26 -7.77 5.13 -5.66
CA ALA A 26 -9.05 5.10 -4.95
C ALA A 26 -8.98 4.23 -3.69
N GLN A 27 -8.24 3.12 -3.71
CA GLN A 27 -8.03 2.26 -2.55
C GLN A 27 -7.20 2.96 -1.46
N ALA A 28 -6.09 3.61 -1.83
CA ALA A 28 -5.24 4.37 -0.91
C ALA A 28 -6.02 5.45 -0.15
N ARG A 29 -6.92 6.16 -0.86
CA ARG A 29 -7.82 7.13 -0.22
C ARG A 29 -8.84 6.47 0.70
N ARG A 30 -9.44 5.35 0.28
CA ARG A 30 -10.43 4.60 1.10
C ARG A 30 -9.84 4.05 2.40
N MET A 31 -8.57 3.63 2.38
CA MET A 31 -7.87 3.16 3.59
C MET A 31 -7.28 4.30 4.46
N GLY A 32 -7.49 5.56 4.07
CA GLY A 32 -6.95 6.73 4.76
C GLY A 32 -5.43 6.85 4.70
N ALA A 33 -4.76 6.34 3.66
CA ALA A 33 -3.31 6.47 3.49
C ALA A 33 -2.93 7.90 3.05
N ASP A 34 -3.04 8.86 3.97
CA ASP A 34 -2.93 10.30 3.68
C ASP A 34 -1.48 10.83 3.59
N SER A 35 -0.50 9.98 3.90
CA SER A 35 0.93 10.29 3.80
C SER A 35 1.74 9.07 3.37
N PHE A 36 2.97 9.31 2.91
CA PHE A 36 3.88 8.27 2.44
C PHE A 36 5.21 8.28 3.21
N PRO A 37 5.73 7.08 3.57
CA PRO A 37 5.05 5.79 3.51
C PRO A 37 3.99 5.67 4.60
N SER A 38 2.99 4.84 4.35
CA SER A 38 1.97 4.47 5.32
C SER A 38 1.73 2.97 5.28
N LEU A 39 1.38 2.41 6.43
CA LEU A 39 0.95 1.03 6.58
C LEU A 39 -0.40 1.04 7.30
N ARG A 40 -1.37 0.35 6.70
CA ARG A 40 -2.72 0.17 7.27
C ARG A 40 -3.01 -1.31 7.37
N LEU A 41 -3.50 -1.75 8.53
CA LEU A 41 -3.99 -3.11 8.73
C LEU A 41 -5.50 -3.14 8.50
N GLN A 42 -5.97 -3.99 7.58
CA GLN A 42 -7.40 -4.20 7.39
C GLN A 42 -7.89 -5.36 8.25
N LEU A 43 -8.92 -5.12 9.06
CA LEU A 43 -9.63 -6.14 9.84
C LEU A 43 -11.13 -5.99 9.60
N GLY A 44 -11.73 -6.97 8.90
CA GLY A 44 -13.08 -6.84 8.36
C GLY A 44 -13.19 -5.61 7.46
N ASP A 45 -14.16 -4.74 7.77
CA ASP A 45 -14.41 -3.51 7.02
C ASP A 45 -13.63 -2.29 7.55
N SER A 46 -12.77 -2.48 8.57
CA SER A 46 -12.04 -1.40 9.23
C SER A 46 -10.55 -1.38 8.86
N PHE A 47 -9.98 -0.17 8.80
CA PHE A 47 -8.54 0.06 8.60
C PHE A 47 -7.91 0.70 9.82
N TRP A 48 -6.80 0.16 10.28
CA TRP A 48 -6.06 0.63 11.44
C TRP A 48 -4.66 1.13 11.04
N PRO A 49 -4.19 2.30 11.50
CA PRO A 49 -2.82 2.74 11.29
C PRO A 49 -1.83 1.79 11.97
N VAL A 50 -0.75 1.45 11.25
CA VAL A 50 0.45 0.84 11.85
C VAL A 50 1.57 1.88 11.81
N PRO A 51 2.21 2.20 12.95
CA PRO A 51 3.28 3.19 12.99
C PRO A 51 4.49 2.69 12.22
N ILE A 52 5.07 3.53 11.35
CA ILE A 52 6.29 3.17 10.60
C ILE A 52 7.52 3.48 11.44
N ASP A 53 8.37 2.47 11.63
CA ASP A 53 9.73 2.62 12.13
C ASP A 53 10.70 1.98 11.12
N TYR A 54 11.69 2.75 10.66
CA TYR A 54 12.62 2.30 9.62
C TYR A 54 13.84 1.56 10.16
N THR A 55 14.02 1.59 11.48
CA THR A 55 15.21 1.09 12.16
C THR A 55 14.92 -0.10 13.05
N ASP A 56 13.68 -0.21 13.53
CA ASP A 56 13.22 -1.33 14.34
C ASP A 56 11.87 -1.85 13.84
N ILE A 57 11.78 -3.17 13.64
CA ILE A 57 10.55 -3.84 13.24
C ILE A 57 9.59 -4.07 14.41
N ALA A 58 10.08 -4.08 15.66
CA ALA A 58 9.30 -4.47 16.83
C ALA A 58 8.02 -3.62 17.00
N PRO A 59 8.03 -2.28 16.89
CA PRO A 59 6.81 -1.48 17.05
C PRO A 59 5.71 -1.81 16.01
N MET A 60 6.11 -2.01 14.75
CA MET A 60 5.20 -2.40 13.66
C MET A 60 4.62 -3.80 13.90
N ARG A 61 5.48 -4.77 14.20
CA ARG A 61 5.09 -6.17 14.45
C ARG A 61 4.13 -6.25 15.64
N ASP A 62 4.47 -5.63 16.75
CA ASP A 62 3.70 -5.74 18.00
C ASP A 62 2.33 -5.06 17.85
N THR A 63 2.24 -3.96 17.08
CA THR A 63 0.95 -3.34 16.70
C THR A 63 0.08 -4.31 15.90
N ILE A 64 0.65 -5.00 14.90
CA ILE A 64 -0.10 -5.94 14.07
C ILE A 64 -0.57 -7.14 14.90
N LEU A 65 0.33 -7.74 15.68
CA LEU A 65 0.01 -8.92 16.49
C LEU A 65 -1.01 -8.62 17.58
N GLY A 66 -0.93 -7.45 18.23
CA GLY A 66 -1.88 -7.03 19.26
C GLY A 66 -3.33 -6.89 18.76
N MET A 67 -3.53 -6.71 17.45
CA MET A 67 -4.86 -6.59 16.85
C MET A 67 -5.57 -7.95 16.61
N PHE A 68 -4.84 -9.06 16.71
CA PHE A 68 -5.40 -10.43 16.55
C PHE A 68 -5.68 -11.14 17.87
N THR A 69 -5.28 -10.57 19.00
CA THR A 69 -5.42 -11.16 20.34
C THR A 69 -6.61 -10.60 21.13
N VAL A 70 -7.52 -9.89 20.46
CA VAL A 70 -8.74 -9.31 21.04
C VAL A 70 -9.95 -10.18 20.73
#